data_AF-U7UJ15-F1
#
_entry.id   AF-U7UJ15-F1
#
_cell.length_a   1.000
_cell.length_b   1.000
_cell.length_c   1.000
_cell.angle_alpha   90.00
_cell.angle_beta   90.00
_cell.angle_gamma   90.00
#
_symmetry.space_group_name_H-M   'P 1'
#
loop_
_entity.id
_entity.type
_entity.pdbx_description
1 polymer ?
#
loop_
_entity_poly.entity_id
_entity_poly.type
_entity_poly.pdbx_seq_one_letter_code
_entity_poly.pdbx_strand_id
1 'polypeptide(L)'
;MEMNWKIQLTIGTKVMNREINGSSTNIMMDLAPYIKDGRTMLPVRYVAQGLGIDVEWIQRTRTVVLLAGSTKVEIPIDTDKIIVNGTVYRGDVKPEIKNGRAMLSIGNIARALGLQDGKDIIWNKNTKTVTIYRSILVK
;
A
#
# COMPACT_ATOMS: atom_id res chain seq x y z
N MET A 1 19.23 11.67 -9.90
CA MET A 1 19.19 11.71 -8.41
C MET A 1 18.32 10.57 -7.90
N GLU A 2 18.71 9.86 -6.85
CA GLU A 2 17.85 8.84 -6.22
C GLU A 2 16.92 9.49 -5.18
N MET A 3 15.64 9.12 -5.21
CA MET A 3 14.66 9.46 -4.19
C MET A 3 14.29 8.23 -3.38
N ASN A 4 14.47 8.33 -2.06
CA ASN A 4 14.19 7.27 -1.10
C ASN A 4 12.98 7.62 -0.25
N TRP A 5 11.97 6.76 -0.31
CA TRP A 5 10.73 6.88 0.44
C TRP A 5 10.68 5.77 1.49
N LYS A 6 10.18 6.12 2.66
CA LYS A 6 9.86 5.18 3.73
C LYS A 6 8.54 5.60 4.37
N ILE A 7 7.65 4.65 4.60
CA ILE A 7 6.44 4.88 5.40
C ILE A 7 6.32 3.87 6.51
N GLN A 8 5.75 4.30 7.62
CA GLN A 8 5.48 3.45 8.78
C GLN A 8 4.04 3.63 9.23
N LEU A 9 3.32 2.51 9.29
CA LEU A 9 1.93 2.45 9.74
C LEU A 9 1.84 1.48 10.92
N THR A 10 1.29 1.93 12.04
CA THR A 10 1.09 1.10 13.22
C THR A 10 -0.37 0.69 13.33
N ILE A 11 -0.63 -0.57 13.67
CA ILE A 11 -1.99 -1.08 13.87
C ILE A 11 -2.72 -0.24 14.92
N GLY A 12 -3.96 0.15 14.61
CA GLY A 12 -4.82 0.92 15.51
C GLY A 12 -4.54 2.42 15.55
N THR A 13 -3.48 2.91 14.90
CA THR A 13 -3.19 4.35 14.83
C THR A 13 -3.64 4.96 13.52
N LYS A 14 -4.11 6.20 13.59
CA LYS A 14 -4.48 7.02 12.43
C LYS A 14 -3.35 7.93 11.96
N VAL A 15 -2.13 7.68 12.42
CA VAL A 15 -0.96 8.49 12.06
C VAL A 15 0.03 7.57 11.34
N MET A 16 0.35 7.93 10.10
CA MET A 16 1.43 7.33 9.32
C MET A 16 2.62 8.27 9.37
N ASN A 17 3.80 7.75 9.67
CA ASN A 17 5.05 8.49 9.46
C ASN A 17 5.52 8.27 8.02
N ARG A 18 5.87 9.35 7.33
CA ARG A 18 6.46 9.33 5.99
C ARG A 18 7.81 10.02 6.03
N GLU A 19 8.82 9.39 5.45
CA GLU A 19 10.17 9.91 5.34
C GLU A 19 10.57 9.96 3.85
N ILE A 20 11.06 11.11 3.40
CA ILE A 20 11.55 11.32 2.03
C ILE A 20 12.98 11.86 2.15
N ASN A 21 13.96 11.10 1.65
CA ASN A 21 15.39 11.45 1.73
C ASN A 21 15.82 11.88 3.15
N GLY A 22 15.36 11.16 4.19
CA GLY A 22 15.66 11.45 5.60
C GLY A 22 14.75 12.50 6.27
N SER A 23 13.94 13.24 5.51
CA SER A 23 13.00 14.22 6.07
C SER A 23 11.66 13.57 6.44
N SER A 24 11.31 13.59 7.72
CA SER A 24 10.11 12.95 8.27
C SER A 24 8.91 13.89 8.39
N THR A 25 7.72 13.40 8.10
CA THR A 25 6.43 14.09 8.27
C THR A 25 5.36 13.09 8.70
N ASN A 26 4.45 13.53 9.58
CA ASN A 26 3.30 12.73 9.98
C ASN A 26 2.09 13.04 9.10
N ILE A 27 1.43 12.00 8.62
CA ILE A 27 0.22 12.07 7.80
C ILE A 27 -0.94 11.50 8.61
N MET A 28 -1.99 12.30 8.79
CA MET A 28 -3.21 11.85 9.43
C MET A 28 -4.09 11.08 8.42
N MET A 29 -4.47 9.88 8.82
CA MET A 29 -5.37 8.99 8.09
C MET A 29 -6.75 9.02 8.74
N ASP A 30 -7.79 8.78 7.95
CA ASP A 30 -9.15 8.66 8.49
C ASP A 30 -9.50 7.25 8.97
N LEU A 31 -8.77 6.24 8.50
CA LEU A 31 -8.89 4.84 8.89
C LEU A 31 -7.52 4.26 9.28
N ALA A 32 -7.46 3.63 10.45
CA ALA A 32 -6.27 2.97 10.94
C ALA A 32 -6.07 1.60 10.28
N PRO A 33 -4.81 1.16 10.10
CA PRO A 33 -4.49 -0.23 9.83
C PRO A 33 -5.05 -1.16 10.90
N TYR A 34 -5.42 -2.38 10.51
CA TYR A 34 -5.92 -3.41 11.43
C TYR A 34 -5.50 -4.81 11.01
N ILE A 35 -5.66 -5.76 11.92
CA ILE A 35 -5.50 -7.18 11.62
C ILE A 35 -6.89 -7.80 11.49
N LYS A 36 -7.12 -8.56 10.42
CA LYS A 36 -8.33 -9.35 10.17
C LYS A 36 -7.93 -10.70 9.63
N ASP A 37 -8.45 -11.78 10.22
CA ASP A 37 -8.18 -13.17 9.79
C ASP A 37 -6.67 -13.47 9.64
N GLY A 38 -5.86 -12.97 10.57
CA GLY A 38 -4.41 -13.13 10.55
C GLY A 38 -3.66 -12.27 9.52
N ARG A 39 -4.36 -11.42 8.76
CA ARG A 39 -3.79 -10.51 7.75
C ARG A 39 -3.76 -9.06 8.26
N THR A 40 -2.62 -8.41 8.10
CA THR A 40 -2.51 -6.96 8.30
C THR A 40 -3.09 -6.23 7.10
N MET A 41 -4.16 -5.49 7.32
CA MET A 41 -4.90 -4.72 6.31
C MET A 41 -4.50 -3.25 6.38
N LEU A 42 -4.06 -2.69 5.25
CA LEU A 42 -3.63 -1.31 5.13
C LEU A 42 -4.53 -0.53 4.16
N PRO A 43 -4.76 0.77 4.40
CA PRO A 43 -5.50 1.61 3.46
C PRO A 43 -4.65 1.91 2.24
N VAL A 44 -5.05 1.36 1.08
CA VAL A 44 -4.24 1.36 -0.15
C VAL A 44 -3.84 2.77 -0.57
N ARG A 45 -4.75 3.74 -0.46
CA ARG A 45 -4.50 5.14 -0.86
C ARG A 45 -3.37 5.78 -0.06
N TYR A 46 -3.37 5.63 1.26
CA TYR A 46 -2.34 6.26 2.10
C TYR A 46 -0.97 5.61 1.89
N VAL A 47 -0.94 4.29 1.70
CA VAL A 47 0.29 3.58 1.33
C VAL A 47 0.84 4.11 0.01
N ALA A 48 0.00 4.18 -1.02
CA ALA A 48 0.42 4.66 -2.33
C ALA A 48 0.89 6.13 -2.31
N GLN A 49 0.09 7.05 -1.79
CA GLN A 49 0.46 8.47 -1.68
C GLN A 49 1.69 8.68 -0.80
N GLY A 50 1.83 7.88 0.26
CA GLY A 50 2.97 7.87 1.15
C GLY A 50 4.27 7.45 0.47
N LEU A 51 4.18 6.66 -0.60
CA LEU A 51 5.31 6.21 -1.43
C LEU A 51 5.45 7.03 -2.72
N GLY A 52 4.71 8.13 -2.90
CA GLY A 52 4.73 8.91 -4.14
C GLY A 52 4.15 8.15 -5.34
N ILE A 53 3.06 7.40 -5.13
CA ILE A 53 2.31 6.67 -6.16
C ILE A 53 0.96 7.36 -6.33
N ASP A 54 0.58 7.63 -7.58
CA ASP A 54 -0.73 8.20 -7.88
C ASP A 54 -1.82 7.14 -7.76
N VAL A 55 -3.01 7.57 -7.31
CA VAL A 55 -4.13 6.68 -7.01
C VAL A 55 -5.39 7.21 -7.66
N GLU A 56 -6.03 6.36 -8.43
CA GLU A 56 -7.34 6.62 -9.03
C GLU A 56 -8.36 5.57 -8.56
N TRP A 57 -9.62 5.97 -8.50
CA TRP A 57 -10.74 5.08 -8.22
C TRP A 57 -11.68 5.05 -9.43
N ILE A 58 -11.84 3.88 -10.02
CA ILE A 58 -12.76 3.66 -11.14
C ILE A 58 -14.10 3.19 -10.58
N GLN A 59 -15.06 4.11 -10.47
CA GLN A 59 -16.36 3.85 -9.86
C GLN A 59 -17.13 2.72 -10.56
N ARG A 60 -17.14 2.70 -11.90
CA ARG A 60 -17.91 1.73 -12.69
C ARG A 60 -17.53 0.29 -12.40
N THR A 61 -16.24 0.03 -12.19
CA THR A 61 -15.70 -1.32 -11.99
C THR A 61 -15.26 -1.58 -10.55
N ARG A 62 -15.43 -0.59 -9.67
CA ARG A 62 -14.97 -0.63 -8.28
C ARG A 62 -13.50 -1.05 -8.17
N THR A 63 -12.65 -0.34 -8.91
CA THR A 63 -11.22 -0.66 -9.05
C THR A 63 -10.36 0.46 -8.49
N VAL A 64 -9.41 0.12 -7.63
CA VAL A 64 -8.29 1.01 -7.30
C VAL A 64 -7.22 0.86 -8.38
N VAL A 65 -6.81 1.97 -8.99
CA VAL A 65 -5.71 2.02 -9.95
C VAL A 65 -4.54 2.76 -9.31
N LEU A 66 -3.36 2.15 -9.33
CA LEU A 66 -2.11 2.75 -8.86
C LEU A 66 -1.18 3.00 -10.06
N LEU A 67 -0.61 4.19 -10.15
CA LEU A 67 0.35 4.56 -11.19
C LEU A 67 1.71 4.83 -10.53
N ALA A 68 2.63 3.89 -10.72
CA ALA A 68 3.96 3.88 -10.14
C ALA A 68 5.00 4.01 -11.27
N GLY A 69 5.18 5.22 -11.79
CA GLY A 69 6.01 5.44 -12.99
C GLY A 69 5.39 4.77 -14.20
N SER A 70 6.11 3.85 -14.85
CA SER A 70 5.58 3.04 -15.96
C SER A 70 4.72 1.85 -15.52
N THR A 71 4.60 1.60 -14.21
CA THR A 71 3.82 0.47 -13.70
C THR A 71 2.39 0.90 -13.40
N LYS A 72 1.43 0.24 -14.04
CA LYS A 72 0.01 0.35 -13.74
C LYS A 72 -0.44 -0.88 -12.95
N VAL A 73 -1.04 -0.64 -11.80
CA VAL A 73 -1.65 -1.70 -10.97
C VAL A 73 -3.14 -1.47 -10.88
N GLU A 74 -3.94 -2.51 -11.11
CA GLU A 74 -5.39 -2.46 -10.99
C GLU A 74 -5.85 -3.50 -9.96
N ILE A 75 -6.62 -3.05 -8.97
CA ILE A 75 -7.08 -3.84 -7.83
C ILE A 75 -8.61 -3.74 -7.77
N PRO A 76 -9.34 -4.65 -8.43
CA PRO A 76 -10.80 -4.70 -8.36
C PRO A 76 -11.24 -5.22 -6.99
N ILE A 77 -12.02 -4.41 -6.26
CA ILE A 77 -12.33 -4.68 -4.85
C ILE A 77 -13.13 -5.96 -4.64
N ASP A 78 -13.98 -6.33 -5.60
CA ASP A 78 -14.89 -7.47 -5.46
C ASP A 78 -14.23 -8.81 -5.85
N THR A 79 -12.92 -8.80 -6.15
CA THR A 79 -12.14 -9.97 -6.58
C THR A 79 -10.86 -10.15 -5.78
N ASP A 80 -10.23 -11.30 -5.91
CA ASP A 80 -8.87 -11.56 -5.39
C ASP A 80 -7.77 -11.18 -6.39
N LYS A 81 -8.12 -10.52 -7.51
CA LYS A 81 -7.16 -10.21 -8.58
C LYS A 81 -6.33 -8.98 -8.25
N ILE A 82 -5.06 -9.03 -8.66
CA ILE A 82 -4.14 -7.90 -8.69
C ILE A 82 -3.53 -7.91 -10.10
N ILE A 83 -3.79 -6.86 -10.87
CA ILE A 83 -3.40 -6.80 -12.28
C ILE A 83 -2.24 -5.82 -12.39
N VAL A 84 -1.05 -6.30 -12.74
CA VAL A 84 0.16 -5.48 -12.88
C VAL A 84 0.54 -5.45 -14.35
N ASN A 85 0.48 -4.28 -14.98
CA ASN A 85 0.76 -4.11 -16.42
C ASN A 85 0.00 -5.13 -17.30
N GLY A 86 -1.27 -5.38 -16.98
CA GLY A 86 -2.11 -6.37 -17.67
C GLY A 86 -1.91 -7.82 -17.24
N THR A 87 -0.83 -8.14 -16.53
CA THR A 87 -0.60 -9.49 -15.99
C THR A 87 -1.41 -9.71 -14.71
N VAL A 88 -2.18 -10.79 -14.66
CA VAL A 88 -3.07 -11.10 -13.53
C VAL A 88 -2.35 -11.97 -12.50
N TYR A 89 -2.34 -11.51 -11.26
CA TYR A 89 -2.00 -12.28 -10.08
C TYR A 89 -3.22 -12.46 -9.18
N ARG A 90 -3.23 -13.50 -8.35
CA ARG A 90 -4.24 -13.69 -7.30
C ARG A 90 -3.65 -13.47 -5.92
N GLY A 91 -4.32 -12.65 -5.14
CA GLY A 91 -4.08 -12.47 -3.73
C GLY A 91 -4.66 -13.63 -2.91
N ASP A 92 -4.16 -13.78 -1.69
CA ASP A 92 -4.64 -14.78 -0.74
C ASP A 92 -5.90 -14.34 0.02
N VAL A 93 -6.20 -13.05 0.00
CA VAL A 93 -7.41 -12.44 0.54
C VAL A 93 -7.91 -11.36 -0.41
N LYS A 94 -9.23 -11.20 -0.50
CA LYS A 94 -9.84 -10.11 -1.27
C LYS A 94 -9.57 -8.75 -0.60
N PRO A 95 -9.46 -7.66 -1.38
CA PRO A 95 -9.59 -6.32 -0.82
C PRO A 95 -10.98 -6.16 -0.17
N GLU A 96 -11.10 -5.19 0.74
CA GLU A 96 -12.41 -4.84 1.30
C GLU A 96 -12.62 -3.33 1.38
N ILE A 97 -13.88 -2.89 1.31
CA ILE A 97 -14.22 -1.51 1.67
C ILE A 97 -14.56 -1.47 3.15
N LYS A 98 -13.84 -0.63 3.90
CA LYS A 98 -14.17 -0.30 5.29
C LYS A 98 -14.22 1.21 5.44
N ASN A 99 -15.33 1.75 5.95
CA ASN A 99 -15.55 3.19 6.11
C ASN A 99 -15.20 4.01 4.85
N GLY A 100 -15.58 3.51 3.67
CA GLY A 100 -15.29 4.17 2.38
C GLY A 100 -13.84 4.07 1.90
N ARG A 101 -12.98 3.29 2.58
CA ARG A 101 -11.58 3.07 2.18
C ARG A 101 -11.37 1.65 1.68
N ALA A 102 -10.66 1.53 0.57
CA ALA A 102 -10.14 0.26 0.08
C ALA A 102 -8.97 -0.20 0.97
N MET A 103 -9.15 -1.37 1.58
CA MET A 103 -8.20 -2.03 2.46
C MET A 103 -7.65 -3.26 1.76
N LEU A 104 -6.33 -3.44 1.82
CA LEU A 104 -5.63 -4.56 1.20
C LEU A 104 -4.57 -5.12 2.15
N SER A 105 -4.35 -6.44 2.08
CA SER A 105 -3.34 -7.08 2.92
C SER A 105 -1.93 -6.60 2.55
N ILE A 106 -1.04 -6.57 3.54
CA ILE A 106 0.39 -6.25 3.38
C ILE A 106 1.04 -7.07 2.24
N GLY A 107 0.76 -8.38 2.17
CA GLY A 107 1.33 -9.26 1.14
C GLY A 107 0.79 -8.97 -0.26
N ASN A 108 -0.48 -8.59 -0.37
CA ASN A 108 -1.05 -8.17 -1.66
C ASN A 108 -0.53 -6.80 -2.10
N ILE A 109 -0.28 -5.87 -1.17
CA ILE A 109 0.40 -4.60 -1.47
C ILE A 109 1.82 -4.88 -1.97
N ALA A 110 2.54 -5.79 -1.33
CA ALA A 110 3.88 -6.19 -1.75
C ALA A 110 3.86 -6.70 -3.20
N ARG A 111 2.94 -7.64 -3.50
CA ARG A 111 2.76 -8.18 -4.84
C ARG A 111 2.36 -7.12 -5.88
N ALA A 112 1.42 -6.24 -5.52
CA ALA A 112 0.96 -5.14 -6.37
C ALA A 112 2.10 -4.21 -6.79
N LEU A 113 3.01 -3.91 -5.88
CA LEU A 113 4.07 -2.93 -6.08
C LEU A 113 5.44 -3.54 -6.40
N GLY A 114 5.53 -4.88 -6.52
CA GLY A 114 6.78 -5.59 -6.76
C GLY A 114 7.78 -5.53 -5.59
N LEU A 115 7.29 -5.34 -4.37
CA LEU A 115 8.11 -5.20 -3.16
C LEU A 115 8.48 -6.58 -2.60
N GLN A 116 9.70 -6.71 -2.10
CA GLN A 116 10.21 -7.94 -1.51
C GLN A 116 10.01 -7.94 0.00
N ASP A 117 9.43 -9.04 0.52
CA ASP A 117 9.25 -9.25 1.96
C ASP A 117 10.59 -9.30 2.68
N GLY A 118 10.67 -8.68 3.87
CA GLY A 118 11.88 -8.57 4.67
C GLY A 118 12.91 -7.55 4.16
N LYS A 119 12.71 -6.98 2.96
CA LYS A 119 13.59 -5.96 2.38
C LYS A 119 12.85 -4.64 2.17
N ASP A 120 11.87 -4.64 1.28
CA ASP A 120 11.15 -3.43 0.89
C ASP A 120 9.85 -3.27 1.71
N ILE A 121 9.37 -4.36 2.32
CA ILE A 121 8.21 -4.37 3.20
C ILE A 121 8.49 -5.25 4.41
N ILE A 122 8.27 -4.71 5.61
CA ILE A 122 8.65 -5.36 6.87
C ILE A 122 7.50 -5.23 7.86
N TRP A 123 7.10 -6.36 8.44
CA TRP A 123 6.17 -6.41 9.57
C TRP A 123 6.91 -6.61 10.89
N ASN A 124 6.84 -5.63 11.79
CA ASN A 124 7.35 -5.75 13.14
C ASN A 124 6.23 -6.24 14.07
N LYS A 125 6.33 -7.49 14.54
CA LYS A 125 5.33 -8.10 15.43
C LYS A 125 5.23 -7.43 16.81
N ASN A 126 6.36 -6.96 17.35
CA ASN A 126 6.42 -6.39 18.70
C ASN A 126 5.74 -5.03 18.75
N THR A 127 6.00 -4.18 17.76
CA THR A 127 5.39 -2.84 17.67
C THR A 127 4.10 -2.81 16.87
N LYS A 128 3.75 -3.92 16.20
CA LYS A 128 2.64 -4.03 15.25
C LYS A 128 2.72 -2.95 14.17
N THR A 129 3.91 -2.78 13.60
CA THR A 129 4.20 -1.75 12.60
C THR A 129 4.55 -2.38 11.26
N VAL A 130 3.95 -1.86 10.19
CA VAL A 130 4.41 -2.09 8.83
C VAL A 130 5.35 -0.96 8.43
N THR A 131 6.54 -1.30 7.99
CA THR A 131 7.47 -0.38 7.33
C THR A 131 7.55 -0.74 5.85
N ILE A 132 7.43 0.26 4.97
CA ILE A 132 7.57 0.07 3.52
C ILE A 132 8.61 1.05 2.98
N TYR A 133 9.54 0.55 2.17
CA TYR A 133 10.58 1.31 1.49
C TYR A 133 10.30 1.34 -0.02
N ARG A 134 10.66 2.45 -0.67
CA ARG A 134 10.65 2.57 -2.14
C ARG A 134 11.73 3.52 -2.59
N SER A 135 12.57 3.08 -3.52
CA SER A 135 13.63 3.89 -4.13
C SER A 135 13.37 4.08 -5.62
N ILE A 136 13.54 5.30 -6.12
CA ILE A 136 13.32 5.65 -7.53
C ILE A 136 14.49 6.48 -8.03
N LEU A 137 14.98 6.17 -9.23
CA LEU A 137 15.93 7.01 -9.95
C LEU A 137 15.19 8.09 -10.73
N VAL A 138 15.40 9.35 -10.34
CA VAL A 138 14.92 10.53 -11.07
C VAL A 138 16.02 10.96 -12.02
N LYS A 139 15.71 11.05 -13.32
CA LYS A 139 16.64 11.59 -14.34
C LYS A 139 16.80 13.09 -14.19
#